data_AF-A0A4Y2QLY0-F1
#
_entry.id   AF-A0A4Y2QLY0-F1
#
_cell.length_a   1.000
_cell.length_b   1.000
_cell.length_c   1.000
_cell.angle_alpha   90.00
_cell.angle_beta   90.00
_cell.angle_gamma   90.00
#
_symmetry.space_group_name_H-M   'P 1'
#
loop_
_entity.id
_entity.type
_entity.pdbx_description
1 polymer ?
#
loop_
_entity_poly.entity_id
_entity_poly.type
_entity_poly.pdbx_seq_one_letter_code
_entity_poly.pdbx_strand_id
1 'polypeptide(L)'
;MNSPWGIANPGAPCMEAGQCKKMFPKEFRTETTMNVSVYPLYRKYPSDTTFVRGREMDNRFVVPYNPYLLLKYNTYVNVEVCTSLRAVKYIYKYIYKGFD
;
A
#
# COMPACT_ATOMS: atom_id res chain seq x y z
N MET A 1 1.70 -9.58 12.55
CA MET A 1 1.08 -9.82 11.23
C MET A 1 0.06 -8.69 11.00
N ASN A 2 0.21 -7.88 9.96
CA ASN A 2 -0.71 -6.76 9.73
C ASN A 2 -2.12 -7.27 9.42
N SER A 3 -3.14 -6.59 9.97
CA SER A 3 -4.52 -6.93 9.63
C SER A 3 -4.78 -6.63 8.15
N PRO A 4 -5.55 -7.48 7.46
CA PRO A 4 -5.80 -7.32 6.05
C PRO A 4 -6.67 -6.10 5.76
N TRP A 5 -6.46 -5.52 4.57
CA TRP A 5 -7.20 -4.35 4.10
C TRP A 5 -8.27 -4.73 3.09
N GLY A 6 -9.27 -3.86 2.96
CA GLY A 6 -10.30 -3.95 1.94
C GLY A 6 -11.43 -4.90 2.29
N ILE A 7 -12.04 -5.54 1.28
CA ILE A 7 -13.23 -6.39 1.44
C ILE A 7 -13.00 -7.54 2.43
N ALA A 8 -11.75 -7.94 2.61
CA ALA A 8 -11.34 -8.94 3.60
C ALA A 8 -11.49 -8.46 5.06
N ASN A 9 -11.62 -7.15 5.28
CA ASN A 9 -11.85 -6.50 6.57
C ASN A 9 -12.83 -5.32 6.40
N PRO A 10 -14.15 -5.57 6.37
CA PRO A 10 -15.17 -4.54 6.15
C PRO A 10 -15.15 -3.40 7.17
N GLY A 11 -14.63 -3.63 8.38
CA GLY A 11 -14.45 -2.60 9.41
C GLY A 11 -13.18 -1.75 9.25
N ALA A 12 -12.37 -1.98 8.21
CA ALA A 12 -11.18 -1.20 7.97
C ALA A 12 -11.52 0.27 7.65
N PRO A 13 -10.74 1.26 8.13
CA PRO A 13 -10.99 2.68 7.86
C PRO A 13 -11.00 3.06 6.37
N CYS A 14 -10.49 2.20 5.49
CA CYS A 14 -10.52 2.44 4.04
C CYS A 14 -11.87 2.12 3.40
N MET A 15 -12.76 1.39 4.07
CA MET A 15 -14.00 0.90 3.48
C MET A 15 -15.05 2.01 3.42
N GLU A 16 -15.59 2.25 2.24
CA GLU A 16 -16.71 3.17 1.99
C GLU A 16 -17.60 2.58 0.89
N ALA A 17 -18.91 2.57 1.10
CA ALA A 17 -19.89 2.02 0.15
C ALA A 17 -19.54 0.60 -0.38
N GLY A 18 -18.98 -0.26 0.48
CA GLY A 18 -18.61 -1.64 0.12
C GLY A 18 -17.29 -1.77 -0.66
N GLN A 19 -16.60 -0.66 -0.93
CA GLN A 19 -15.31 -0.64 -1.63
C GLN A 19 -14.22 -0.01 -0.76
N CYS A 20 -12.98 -0.48 -0.90
CA CYS A 20 -11.86 0.16 -0.21
C CYS A 20 -11.34 1.33 -1.03
N LYS A 21 -11.32 2.54 -0.46
CA LYS A 21 -10.70 3.75 -1.05
C LYS A 21 -9.26 3.53 -1.49
N LYS A 22 -8.54 2.65 -0.80
CA LYS A 22 -7.14 2.28 -1.11
C LYS A 22 -7.03 1.19 -2.19
N MET A 23 -8.15 0.74 -2.77
CA MET A 23 -8.25 -0.27 -3.83
C MET A 23 -7.61 -1.61 -3.42
N PHE A 24 -7.99 -2.14 -2.26
CA PHE A 24 -7.62 -3.48 -1.82
C PHE A 24 -8.76 -4.48 -2.10
N PRO A 25 -8.47 -5.70 -2.57
CA PRO A 25 -7.14 -6.23 -2.91
C PRO A 25 -6.54 -5.58 -4.17
N LYS A 26 -5.21 -5.43 -4.19
CA LYS A 26 -4.48 -4.89 -5.36
C LYS A 26 -4.41 -5.94 -6.47
N GLU A 27 -4.49 -5.51 -7.72
CA GLU A 27 -4.25 -6.39 -8.87
C GLU A 27 -2.79 -6.87 -8.93
N PHE A 28 -2.57 -8.07 -9.46
CA PHE A 28 -1.24 -8.51 -9.85
C PHE A 28 -0.77 -7.73 -11.08
N ARG A 29 0.50 -7.36 -11.09
CA ARG A 29 1.15 -6.66 -12.21
C ARG A 29 2.59 -7.16 -12.34
N THR A 30 3.02 -7.40 -13.57
CA THR A 30 4.37 -7.86 -13.91
C THR A 30 5.40 -6.74 -13.91
N GLU A 31 4.96 -5.48 -13.96
CA GLU A 31 5.82 -4.30 -13.95
C GLU A 31 5.17 -3.14 -13.20
N THR A 32 5.99 -2.17 -12.78
CA THR A 32 5.51 -0.94 -12.16
C THR A 32 5.20 0.06 -13.27
N THR A 33 3.96 0.50 -13.38
CA THR A 33 3.54 1.49 -14.37
C THR A 33 3.09 2.79 -13.75
N MET A 34 3.32 3.89 -14.46
CA MET A 34 2.78 5.20 -14.08
C MET A 34 1.32 5.27 -14.53
N ASN A 35 0.39 5.46 -13.60
CA ASN A 35 -1.00 5.73 -13.93
C ASN A 35 -1.17 7.22 -14.29
N VAL A 36 -2.28 7.57 -14.95
CA VAL A 36 -2.77 8.95 -15.08
C VAL A 36 -3.06 9.56 -13.69
N SER A 37 -3.39 8.70 -12.73
CA SER A 37 -3.43 9.04 -11.30
C SER A 37 -2.02 9.27 -10.74
N VAL A 38 -1.92 10.14 -9.72
CA VAL A 38 -0.66 10.60 -9.10
C VAL A 38 0.20 9.47 -8.53
N TYR A 39 -0.37 8.28 -8.32
CA TYR A 39 0.30 7.14 -7.70
C TYR A 39 0.69 6.06 -8.72
N PRO A 40 1.93 5.53 -8.66
CA PRO A 40 2.34 4.41 -9.48
C PRO A 40 1.57 3.14 -9.12
N LEU A 41 1.32 2.31 -10.13
CA LEU A 41 0.78 0.97 -9.95
C LEU A 41 1.96 0.02 -9.85
N TYR A 42 2.31 -0.35 -8.62
CA TYR A 42 3.48 -1.19 -8.36
C TYR A 42 3.33 -2.60 -8.94
N ARG A 43 4.46 -3.12 -9.44
CA ARG A 43 4.64 -4.55 -9.71
C ARG A 43 4.25 -5.37 -8.48
N LYS A 44 3.44 -6.40 -8.68
CA LYS A 44 3.02 -7.35 -7.65
C LYS A 44 2.81 -8.73 -8.27
N TYR A 45 3.67 -9.68 -7.92
CA TYR A 45 3.53 -11.06 -8.36
C TYR A 45 2.65 -11.88 -7.42
N PRO A 46 2.02 -12.95 -7.90
CA PRO A 46 1.46 -13.98 -7.04
C PRO A 46 2.48 -14.44 -6.00
N SER A 47 2.04 -14.55 -4.76
CA SER A 47 2.79 -15.17 -3.66
C SER A 47 2.00 -16.34 -3.11
N ASP A 48 2.65 -17.14 -2.29
CA ASP A 48 1.96 -18.12 -1.46
C ASP A 48 0.86 -17.45 -0.63
N THR A 49 -0.20 -18.20 -0.40
CA THR A 49 -1.31 -17.79 0.43
C THR A 49 -1.04 -18.16 1.89
N THR A 50 -1.57 -17.36 2.80
CA THR A 50 -1.49 -17.57 4.25
C THR A 50 -2.86 -17.39 4.87
N PHE A 51 -3.18 -18.19 5.89
CA PHE A 51 -4.42 -18.02 6.64
C PHE A 51 -4.28 -16.88 7.65
N VAL A 52 -5.01 -15.80 7.43
CA VAL A 52 -5.06 -14.64 8.33
C VAL A 52 -6.50 -14.43 8.78
N ARG A 53 -6.74 -14.53 10.09
CA ARG A 53 -8.08 -14.34 10.71
C ARG A 53 -9.16 -15.22 10.05
N GLY A 54 -8.85 -16.49 9.78
CA GLY A 54 -9.79 -17.46 9.21
C GLY A 54 -10.07 -17.29 7.72
N ARG A 55 -9.27 -16.50 6.99
CA ARG A 55 -9.37 -16.34 5.54
C ARG A 55 -8.03 -16.58 4.89
N GLU A 56 -8.05 -17.20 3.73
CA GLU A 56 -6.87 -17.37 2.89
C GLU A 56 -6.51 -16.04 2.21
N MET A 57 -5.26 -15.60 2.35
CA MET A 57 -4.79 -14.31 1.86
C MET A 57 -3.43 -14.39 1.21
N ASP A 58 -3.30 -13.70 0.08
CA ASP A 58 -2.03 -13.47 -0.59
C ASP A 58 -1.55 -12.02 -0.37
N ASN A 59 -0.44 -11.67 -1.00
CA ASN A 59 0.14 -10.34 -0.93
C ASN A 59 -0.73 -9.21 -1.52
N ARG A 60 -1.88 -9.49 -2.15
CA ARG A 60 -2.77 -8.45 -2.70
C ARG A 60 -3.48 -7.66 -1.62
N PHE A 61 -3.69 -8.24 -0.45
CA PHE A 61 -4.42 -7.65 0.69
C PHE A 61 -3.54 -6.80 1.63
N VAL A 62 -2.24 -6.74 1.36
CA VAL A 62 -1.26 -6.04 2.19
C VAL A 62 -0.50 -4.97 1.40
N VAL A 63 -0.16 -3.89 2.10
CA VAL A 63 0.74 -2.85 1.60
C VAL A 63 2.13 -3.47 1.44
N PRO A 64 2.79 -3.33 0.27
CA PRO A 64 4.17 -3.79 0.13
C PRO A 64 5.07 -3.06 1.13
N TYR A 65 5.99 -3.78 1.74
CA TYR A 65 6.99 -3.23 2.65
C TYR A 65 8.37 -3.72 2.25
N ASN A 66 9.40 -2.97 2.61
CA ASN A 66 10.78 -3.37 2.42
C ASN A 66 11.28 -4.10 3.68
N PRO A 67 11.54 -5.42 3.63
CA PRO A 67 11.99 -6.18 4.81
C PRO A 67 13.30 -5.65 5.40
N TYR A 68 14.23 -5.19 4.56
CA TYR A 68 15.50 -4.64 5.02
C TYR A 68 15.29 -3.37 5.85
N LEU A 69 14.46 -2.43 5.37
CA LEU A 69 14.17 -1.19 6.09
C LEU A 69 13.38 -1.46 7.38
N LEU A 70 12.42 -2.38 7.33
CA LEU A 70 11.66 -2.79 8.51
C LEU A 70 12.58 -3.36 9.59
N LEU A 71 13.48 -4.28 9.24
CA LEU A 71 14.40 -4.89 10.19
C LEU A 71 15.44 -3.88 10.70
N LYS A 72 15.95 -3.00 9.83
CA LYS A 72 16.99 -2.02 10.20
C LYS A 72 16.48 -0.96 11.17
N TYR A 73 15.26 -0.48 10.97
CA TYR A 73 14.70 0.64 11.75
C TYR A 73 13.58 0.24 12.72
N ASN A 74 13.25 -1.06 12.77
CA ASN A 74 12.14 -1.61 13.56
C ASN A 74 10.82 -0.83 13.37
N THR A 75 10.57 -0.34 12.15
CA THR A 75 9.40 0.48 11.84
C THR A 75 8.96 0.31 10.39
N TYR A 76 7.67 0.56 10.13
CA TYR A 76 7.10 0.46 8.79
C TYR A 76 7.44 1.71 7.97
N VAL A 77 8.48 1.61 7.13
CA VAL A 77 8.87 2.65 6.20
C VAL A 77 8.13 2.49 4.88
N ASN A 78 7.37 3.52 4.48
CA ASN A 78 6.76 3.59 3.15
C ASN A 78 7.77 4.13 2.14
N VAL A 79 7.94 3.44 1.01
CA VAL A 79 8.89 3.83 -0.05
C VAL A 79 8.08 4.13 -1.31
N GLU A 80 8.18 5.36 -1.80
CA GLU A 80 7.44 5.81 -2.99
C GLU A 80 8.37 6.36 -4.06
N VAL A 81 8.06 6.03 -5.31
CA VAL A 81 8.73 6.60 -6.48
C VAL A 81 8.03 7.92 -6.85
N CYS A 82 8.75 9.03 -6.72
CA CYS A 82 8.25 10.37 -6.99
C CYS A 82 8.71 10.87 -8.37
N THR A 83 7.87 10.70 -9.38
CA THR A 83 8.15 11.12 -10.77
C THR A 83 7.32 12.30 -11.25
N SER A 84 6.25 12.68 -10.54
CA SER A 84 5.35 13.76 -10.94
C SER A 84 5.55 15.04 -10.11
N LEU A 85 5.33 16.21 -10.72
CA LEU A 85 5.31 17.49 -10.01
C LEU A 85 4.31 17.50 -8.84
N ARG A 86 3.21 16.75 -8.96
CA ARG A 86 2.22 16.59 -7.89
C ARG A 86 2.81 15.84 -6.69
N ALA A 87 3.59 14.79 -6.93
CA ALA A 87 4.28 14.06 -5.87
C ALA A 87 5.36 14.93 -5.20
N VAL A 88 6.11 15.73 -5.96
CA VAL A 88 7.07 16.70 -5.39
C VAL A 88 6.34 17.72 -4.51
N LYS A 89 5.27 18.34 -5.03
CA LYS A 89 4.44 19.29 -4.24
C LYS A 89 3.89 18.66 -2.97
N TYR A 90 3.50 17.39 -3.04
CA TYR A 90 3.05 16.63 -1.87
C TYR A 90 4.19 16.51 -0.85
N ILE A 91 5.38 16.04 -1.23
CA ILE A 91 6.53 15.94 -0.32
C ILE A 91 6.84 17.29 0.33
N TYR A 92 6.91 18.36 -0.46
CA TYR A 92 7.11 19.72 0.05
C TYR A 92 6.06 20.10 1.08
N LYS A 93 4.77 19.86 0.81
CA LYS A 93 3.69 20.12 1.77
C LYS A 93 3.94 19.44 3.13
N TYR A 94 4.41 18.20 3.14
CA TYR A 94 4.65 17.46 4.39
C TYR A 94 5.91 17.92 5.12
N ILE A 95 6.97 18.28 4.41
CA ILE A 95 8.19 18.84 5.01
C ILE A 95 7.86 20.16 5.74
N TYR A 96 7.07 21.03 5.12
CA TYR A 96 6.77 22.36 5.65
C TYR A 96 5.53 22.43 6.55
N LYS A 97 4.78 21.32 6.71
CA LYS A 97 3.67 21.27 7.68
C LYS A 97 4.16 21.41 9.13
N GLY A 98 5.43 21.11 9.39
CA GLY A 98 6.00 21.03 10.73
C GLY A 98 5.85 19.64 11.34
N PHE A 99 6.46 19.42 12.50
CA PHE A 99 6.27 18.19 13.28
C PHE A 99 4.89 18.23 13.92
N ASP A 100 4.10 17.17 13.71
CA ASP A 100 2.89 16.89 14.51
C ASP A 100 3.29 16.43 15.93
#